data_AF-S0J5V7-F1
#
_entry.id   AF-S0J5V7-F1
#
_cell.length_a   1.000
_cell.length_b   1.000
_cell.length_c   1.000
_cell.angle_alpha   90.00
_cell.angle_beta   90.00
_cell.angle_gamma   90.00
#
_symmetry.space_group_name_H-M   'P 1'
#
loop_
_entity.id
_entity.type
_entity.pdbx_description
1 polymer ?
#
loop_
_entity_poly.entity_id
_entity_poly.type
_entity_poly.pdbx_seq_one_letter_code
_entity_poly.pdbx_strand_id
1 'polypeptide(L)' 'MNYTGRVIGDNFNNGFLKEVLLQVTEKFLYRGPQMYTNGDYHCRVDGEFVWFQGYEDIFYLDEKIYECYFHGGVIQ' A
#
# COMPACT_ATOMS: atom_id res chain seq x y z
N MET A 1 4.67 12.45 3.05
CA MET A 1 4.50 11.29 2.16
C MET A 1 3.59 11.69 1.02
N ASN A 2 4.00 11.45 -0.22
CA ASN A 2 3.16 11.59 -1.40
C ASN A 2 2.86 10.20 -1.97
N TYR A 3 1.73 10.07 -2.65
CA TYR A 3 1.31 8.82 -3.27
C TYR A 3 0.60 9.06 -4.59
N THR A 4 0.66 8.08 -5.48
CA THR A 4 -0.03 8.08 -6.77
C THR A 4 -0.54 6.67 -7.01
N GLY A 5 -1.85 6.50 -6.79
CA GLY A 5 -2.55 5.23 -6.94
C GLY A 5 -3.53 5.26 -8.10
N ARG A 6 -3.77 4.11 -8.70
CA ARG A 6 -4.76 3.92 -9.75
C ARG A 6 -5.47 2.59 -9.61
N VAL A 7 -6.78 2.63 -9.87
CA VAL A 7 -7.61 1.44 -10.08
C VAL A 7 -7.38 1.00 -11.53
N ILE A 8 -6.95 -0.24 -11.74
CA ILE A 8 -6.57 -0.78 -13.05
C ILE A 8 -7.45 -1.96 -13.48
N GLY A 9 -8.34 -2.42 -12.61
CA GLY A 9 -9.31 -3.48 -12.91
C GLY A 9 -10.65 -3.24 -12.22
N ASP A 10 -11.62 -4.08 -12.55
CA ASP A 10 -12.94 -4.07 -11.92
C ASP A 10 -12.89 -4.61 -10.48
N ASN A 11 -14.02 -4.55 -9.75
CA ASN A 11 -14.16 -5.09 -8.39
C ASN A 11 -13.29 -4.40 -7.31
N PHE A 12 -12.72 -3.23 -7.60
CA PHE A 12 -12.02 -2.46 -6.58
C PHE A 12 -12.96 -2.01 -5.45
N ASN A 13 -12.62 -2.42 -4.22
CA ASN A 13 -13.36 -2.09 -3.01
C ASN A 13 -12.61 -1.05 -2.17
N ASN A 14 -13.09 0.20 -2.18
CA ASN A 14 -12.52 1.27 -1.36
C ASN A 14 -12.66 1.02 0.16
N GLY A 15 -13.68 0.27 0.59
CA GLY A 15 -13.83 -0.15 1.98
C GLY A 15 -12.70 -1.08 2.42
N PHE A 16 -12.32 -2.02 1.55
CA PHE A 16 -11.19 -2.92 1.79
C PHE A 16 -9.87 -2.16 1.93
N LEU A 17 -9.57 -1.23 1.01
CA LEU A 17 -8.35 -0.41 1.13
C LEU A 17 -8.33 0.36 2.46
N LYS A 18 -9.45 0.99 2.86
CA LYS A 18 -9.53 1.70 4.14
C LYS A 18 -9.30 0.77 5.33
N GLU A 19 -9.85 -0.43 5.31
CA GLU A 19 -9.64 -1.45 6.34
C GLU A 19 -8.17 -1.80 6.48
N VAL A 20 -7.46 -2.06 5.37
CA VAL A 20 -6.02 -2.36 5.35
C VAL A 20 -5.21 -1.19 5.90
N LEU A 21 -5.55 0.04 5.51
CA LEU A 21 -4.84 1.25 5.95
C LEU A 21 -4.96 1.50 7.47
N LEU A 22 -5.98 0.93 8.13
CA LEU A 22 -6.15 1.01 9.58
C LEU A 22 -5.27 0.00 10.35
N GLN A 23 -4.59 -0.91 9.66
CA GLN A 23 -3.78 -1.99 10.25
C GLN A 23 -2.29 -1.65 10.35
N VAL A 24 -1.94 -0.36 10.22
CA VAL A 24 -0.56 0.13 10.42
C VAL A 24 -0.05 -0.23 11.82
N THR A 25 1.22 -0.55 11.90
CA THR A 25 1.92 -0.88 13.16
C THR A 25 3.21 -0.08 13.25
N GLU A 26 3.87 -0.08 14.41
CA GLU A 26 5.18 0.57 14.58
C GLU A 26 6.24 0.05 13.59
N LYS A 27 6.10 -1.19 13.12
CA LYS A 27 6.99 -1.81 12.13
C LYS A 27 6.61 -1.45 10.68
N PHE A 28 5.34 -1.18 10.43
CA PHE A 28 4.76 -0.92 9.11
C PHE A 28 3.93 0.36 9.15
N LEU A 29 4.63 1.50 9.19
CA LEU A 29 4.08 2.80 9.58
C LEU A 29 3.38 3.58 8.46
N TYR A 30 3.64 3.24 7.20
CA TYR A 30 3.36 4.17 6.10
C TYR A 30 1.95 4.05 5.53
N ARG A 31 1.51 2.82 5.23
CA ARG A 31 0.28 2.55 4.49
C ARG A 31 -0.51 1.43 5.12
N GLY A 32 0.08 0.24 5.23
CA GLY A 32 -0.53 -0.94 5.84
C GLY A 32 0.53 -2.01 6.14
N PRO A 33 0.14 -3.18 6.63
CA PRO A 33 1.06 -4.30 6.86
C PRO A 33 1.66 -4.78 5.53
N GLN A 34 2.74 -5.55 5.58
CA GLN A 34 3.35 -6.09 4.36
C GLN A 34 2.39 -6.98 3.53
N MET A 35 1.46 -7.67 4.21
CA MET A 35 0.41 -8.50 3.60
C MET A 35 -0.89 -8.37 4.42
N TYR A 36 -2.05 -8.37 3.76
CA TYR A 36 -3.36 -8.34 4.44
C TYR A 36 -4.39 -9.25 3.73
N THR A 37 -5.22 -9.89 4.56
CA THR A 37 -6.20 -10.97 4.29
C THR A 37 -5.87 -11.88 3.12
N ASN A 38 -5.38 -13.08 3.45
CA ASN A 38 -5.20 -14.20 2.52
C ASN A 38 -4.42 -13.93 1.22
N GLY A 39 -3.67 -12.82 1.14
CA GLY A 39 -2.78 -12.48 0.02
C GLY A 39 -3.34 -11.44 -0.97
N ASP A 40 -4.53 -10.87 -0.71
CA ASP A 40 -5.17 -9.96 -1.67
C ASP A 40 -4.68 -8.51 -1.56
N TYR A 41 -3.75 -8.21 -0.63
CA TYR A 41 -3.01 -6.96 -0.55
C TYR A 41 -1.53 -7.21 -0.23
N HIS A 42 -0.64 -6.53 -0.96
CA HIS A 42 0.78 -6.49 -0.63
C HIS A 42 1.30 -5.06 -0.57
N CYS A 43 2.20 -4.82 0.38
CA CYS A 43 2.90 -3.56 0.52
C CYS A 43 4.39 -3.82 0.73
N ARG A 44 5.23 -3.12 -0.03
CA ARG A 44 6.67 -3.12 0.12
C ARG A 44 7.19 -1.70 0.27
N VAL A 45 8.23 -1.56 1.08
CA VAL A 45 8.90 -0.28 1.34
C VAL A 45 10.40 -0.52 1.27
N ASP A 46 11.07 0.31 0.49
CA ASP A 46 12.52 0.37 0.38
C ASP A 46 13.00 1.69 0.99
N GLY A 47 14.01 1.58 1.86
CA GLY A 47 14.60 2.72 2.55
C GLY A 47 14.10 2.88 3.98
N GLU A 48 14.46 4.00 4.58
CA GLU A 48 14.24 4.31 6.00
C GLU A 48 13.42 5.58 6.14
N PHE A 49 12.99 5.91 7.35
CA PHE A 49 12.14 7.10 7.61
C PHE A 49 12.67 8.40 7.00
N VAL A 50 14.00 8.56 6.91
CA VAL A 50 14.67 9.73 6.32
C VAL A 50 14.47 9.84 4.81
N TRP A 51 14.37 8.71 4.10
CA TRP A 51 14.17 8.64 2.66
C TRP A 51 13.66 7.24 2.28
N PHE A 52 12.41 7.15 1.84
CA PHE A 52 11.78 5.89 1.48
C PHE A 52 10.92 6.02 0.22
N GLN A 53 10.79 4.90 -0.46
CA GLN A 53 9.82 4.66 -1.52
C GLN A 53 9.09 3.36 -1.24
N GLY A 54 7.85 3.26 -1.68
CA GLY A 54 7.07 2.06 -1.48
C GLY A 54 6.08 1.87 -2.61
N TYR A 55 5.58 0.65 -2.66
CA TYR A 55 4.59 0.23 -3.63
C TYR A 55 3.62 -0.71 -2.94
N GLU A 56 2.33 -0.52 -3.22
CA GLU A 56 1.31 -1.47 -2.85
C GLU A 56 0.47 -1.91 -4.05
N ASP A 57 -0.05 -3.12 -3.98
CA ASP A 57 -1.01 -3.67 -4.92
C ASP A 57 -2.14 -4.41 -4.20
N ILE A 58 -3.29 -4.47 -4.88
CA ILE A 58 -4.44 -5.28 -4.47
C ILE A 58 -4.79 -6.21 -5.62
N PHE A 59 -5.06 -7.46 -5.27
CA PHE A 59 -5.46 -8.51 -6.18
C PHE A 59 -6.91 -8.93 -5.94
N TYR A 60 -7.56 -9.39 -7.00
CA TYR A 60 -8.84 -10.07 -6.94
C TYR A 60 -8.79 -11.25 -7.90
N LEU A 61 -8.95 -12.48 -7.40
CA LEU A 61 -8.83 -13.71 -8.19
C LEU A 61 -7.54 -13.78 -9.01
N ASP A 62 -6.40 -13.49 -8.37
CA ASP A 62 -5.06 -13.41 -8.98
C ASP A 62 -4.86 -12.30 -10.03
N GLU A 63 -5.87 -11.48 -10.30
CA GLU A 63 -5.75 -10.30 -11.15
C GLU A 63 -5.42 -9.06 -10.32
N LYS A 64 -4.38 -8.33 -10.72
CA LYS A 64 -4.04 -7.05 -10.08
C LYS A 64 -5.08 -6.00 -10.48
N ILE A 65 -5.82 -5.47 -9.51
CA ILE A 65 -6.91 -4.52 -9.74
C ILE A 65 -6.60 -3.10 -9.24
N TYR A 66 -5.55 -2.94 -8.43
CA TYR A 66 -5.07 -1.65 -7.96
C TYR A 66 -3.57 -1.68 -7.75
N GLU A 67 -2.94 -0.53 -7.98
CA GLU A 67 -1.55 -0.29 -7.63
C GLU A 67 -1.35 1.14 -7.17
N CYS A 68 -0.36 1.34 -6.31
CA CYS A 68 0.02 2.67 -5.90
C CYS A 68 1.49 2.75 -5.50
N TYR A 69 2.18 3.73 -6.08
CA TYR A 69 3.50 4.16 -5.63
C TYR A 69 3.36 5.22 -4.55
N PHE A 70 4.23 5.18 -3.55
CA PHE A 70 4.32 6.22 -2.52
C PHE A 70 5.77 6.47 -2.15
N HIS A 71 6.07 7.67 -1.66
CA HIS A 71 7.42 8.05 -1.24
C HIS A 71 7.37 9.16 -0.19
N GLY A 72 8.46 9.33 0.53
CA GLY A 72 8.59 10.38 1.53
C GLY A 72 9.98 10.42 2.15
N GLY A 73 10.15 11.39 3.02
CA GLY A 73 11.40 11.62 3.74
C GLY A 73 11.34 12.92 4.52
N VAL A 74 12.43 13.24 5.20
CA VAL A 74 12.60 14.50 5.91
C VAL A 74 12.91 15.61 4.90
N ILE A 75 12.28 16.78 5.08
CA ILE A 75 12.60 17.99 4.31
C ILE A 75 13.79 18.68 5.00
N GLN A 76 14.80 19.06 4.21
CA GLN A 76 15.93 19.87 4.66
C GLN A 76 15.77 21.33 4.26
#